data_AF-A0A3C0NEB3-F1
#
_entry.id   AF-A0A3C0NEB3-F1
#
_cell.length_a   1.000
_cell.length_b   1.000
_cell.length_c   1.000
_cell.angle_alpha   90.00
_cell.angle_beta   90.00
_cell.angle_gamma   90.00
#
_symmetry.space_group_name_H-M   'P 1'
#
loop_
_entity.id
_entity.type
_entity.pdbx_description
1 polymer ?
#
loop_
_entity_poly.entity_id
_entity_poly.type
_entity_poly.pdbx_seq_one_letter_code
_entity_poly.pdbx_strand_id
1 'polypeptide(L)'
;RTLTNKKTTSFGKEKERGQKAKDRRSAPSYIPAETFATTLLARLNLSTLTQKLSIVKLIDFKDQEILAEINKLIKQLTVSDETHQKLTNEVRYLEKNLENIFISYRENKTTLLNSINRIGITLDKYIEASKAHFTDAEEKSKQQFLDGMATLKQDTFIEANNPSEFLVKRLQPGLTEIIDLLEKGGAVYREAHATSLDSNSEIYKAYQDIETEIQTVIGKLPLSVRESLAALAQRAQIKSNTVEEELNHFKTEIEVWFDRSMDRASGVYKRNAKGVAFLIGCVIAYAANADTLHIIGRLSKDTPLRNAITQNASQVASDPKSCQNFESQEQSTGQRSSKLECIRNQVNESLDPLILPIGRSPENLKQQEQESQGWQIKANGWQLSFSPLRRFIGWMISGLAISMGAPFWFELLGKIMNVRNTGPKPASSTKKQTPDN
;
A
#
# COMPACT_ATOMS: atom_id res chain seq x y z
N ARG A 1 38.90 41.58 16.59
CA ARG A 1 38.83 42.53 15.47
C ARG A 1 39.12 41.74 14.19
N THR A 2 38.12 41.24 13.45
CA THR A 2 37.54 41.86 12.22
C THR A 2 38.64 42.08 11.15
N LEU A 3 38.64 41.49 9.94
CA LEU A 3 37.63 41.56 8.86
C LEU A 3 37.94 40.59 7.67
N THR A 4 36.87 39.99 7.11
CA THR A 4 36.51 39.83 5.65
C THR A 4 37.40 39.02 4.67
N ASN A 5 36.91 38.29 3.65
CA ASN A 5 35.67 38.39 2.86
C ASN A 5 35.36 37.13 1.97
N LYS A 6 34.06 36.89 1.74
CA LYS A 6 33.30 36.30 0.57
C LYS A 6 33.75 34.98 -0.10
N LYS A 7 32.96 33.89 -0.05
CA LYS A 7 31.72 33.50 -0.82
C LYS A 7 31.94 33.23 -2.32
N THR A 8 31.74 31.96 -2.72
CA THR A 8 30.66 31.51 -3.65
C THR A 8 30.64 29.98 -3.75
N THR A 9 29.59 29.33 -3.22
CA THR A 9 29.20 27.96 -3.59
C THR A 9 27.81 28.00 -4.22
N SER A 10 27.73 27.47 -5.43
CA SER A 10 26.52 27.27 -6.22
C SER A 10 25.79 26.02 -5.71
N PHE A 11 24.63 26.19 -5.08
CA PHE A 11 23.68 25.12 -4.79
C PHE A 11 22.51 25.23 -5.77
N GLY A 12 22.43 24.28 -6.70
CA GLY A 12 21.40 24.20 -7.73
C GLY A 12 20.47 23.00 -7.53
N LYS A 13 19.25 23.32 -7.06
CA LYS A 13 17.98 22.61 -7.31
C LYS A 13 17.79 21.19 -6.74
N GLU A 14 17.46 21.14 -5.45
CA GLU A 14 16.62 20.10 -4.86
C GLU A 14 15.48 20.76 -4.09
N LYS A 15 14.45 21.23 -4.80
CA LYS A 15 13.19 21.72 -4.22
C LYS A 15 12.07 21.47 -5.22
N GLU A 16 11.15 20.56 -4.88
CA GLU A 16 9.70 20.59 -5.19
C GLU A 16 8.97 19.22 -5.17
N ARG A 17 9.43 18.22 -4.39
CA ARG A 17 8.60 17.02 -4.11
C ARG A 17 8.07 16.89 -2.66
N GLY A 18 8.59 17.66 -1.70
CA GLY A 18 8.27 17.47 -0.28
C GLY A 18 7.02 18.16 0.28
N GLN A 19 6.36 19.08 -0.45
CA GLN A 19 5.32 19.95 0.14
C GLN A 19 3.86 19.55 -0.14
N LYS A 20 3.59 18.54 -0.95
CA LYS A 20 2.22 18.05 -1.22
C LYS A 20 1.71 16.95 -0.27
N ALA A 21 2.49 16.54 0.73
CA ALA A 21 2.15 15.43 1.61
C ALA A 21 1.34 15.80 2.88
N LYS A 22 1.17 17.10 3.21
CA LYS A 22 0.62 17.49 4.54
C LYS A 22 -0.90 17.42 4.69
N ASP A 23 -1.69 17.36 3.61
CA ASP A 23 -3.16 17.47 3.68
C ASP A 23 -3.95 16.19 3.36
N ARG A 24 -3.32 15.01 3.35
CA ARG A 24 -4.02 13.72 3.08
C ARG A 24 -4.61 13.04 4.34
N ARG A 25 -4.93 13.80 5.41
CA ARG A 25 -5.38 13.23 6.71
C ARG A 25 -6.90 13.06 6.87
N SER A 26 -7.67 13.08 5.78
CA SER A 26 -9.14 13.06 5.86
C SER A 26 -9.78 11.68 5.61
N ALA A 27 -9.02 10.58 5.61
CA ALA A 27 -9.54 9.21 5.43
C ALA A 27 -9.10 8.34 6.63
N PRO A 28 -9.89 7.33 7.03
CA PRO A 28 -9.51 6.45 8.12
C PRO A 28 -8.18 5.74 7.77
N SER A 29 -7.23 5.78 8.71
CA SER A 29 -5.89 5.17 8.66
C SER A 29 -5.24 5.09 7.27
N TYR A 30 -4.74 6.21 6.74
CA TYR A 30 -3.87 6.18 5.58
C TYR A 30 -2.57 5.44 5.92
N ILE A 31 -2.31 4.31 5.25
CA ILE A 31 -1.04 3.59 5.35
C ILE A 31 -0.06 4.26 4.37
N PRO A 32 1.12 4.75 4.81
CA PRO A 32 2.12 5.27 3.90
C PRO A 32 2.57 4.21 2.88
N ALA A 33 2.79 4.60 1.63
CA ALA A 33 3.23 3.68 0.58
C ALA A 33 4.51 2.93 0.95
N GLU A 34 5.48 3.61 1.55
CA GLU A 34 6.72 2.99 2.03
C GLU A 34 6.45 1.90 3.08
N THR A 35 5.57 2.17 4.04
CA THR A 35 5.20 1.19 5.08
C THR A 35 4.51 -0.02 4.46
N PHE A 36 3.61 0.22 3.50
CA PHE A 36 2.94 -0.84 2.76
C PHE A 36 3.94 -1.69 1.97
N ALA A 37 4.81 -1.07 1.17
CA ALA A 37 5.79 -1.76 0.35
C ALA A 37 6.77 -2.58 1.21
N THR A 38 7.30 -1.98 2.27
CA THR A 38 8.22 -2.66 3.20
C THR A 38 7.55 -3.87 3.87
N THR A 39 6.30 -3.70 4.33
CA THR A 39 5.54 -4.78 4.96
C THR A 39 5.21 -5.89 3.95
N LEU A 40 4.86 -5.52 2.71
CA LEU A 40 4.57 -6.47 1.65
C LEU A 40 5.82 -7.29 1.31
N LEU A 41 6.97 -6.64 1.10
CA LEU A 41 8.24 -7.33 0.81
C LEU A 41 8.66 -8.26 1.97
N ALA A 42 8.53 -7.80 3.21
CA ALA A 42 8.79 -8.63 4.38
C ALA A 42 7.83 -9.84 4.45
N ARG A 43 6.57 -9.66 4.06
CA ARG A 43 5.60 -10.76 4.00
C ARG A 43 5.87 -11.72 2.86
N LEU A 44 6.33 -11.25 1.70
CA LEU A 44 6.68 -12.08 0.54
C LEU A 44 7.87 -13.02 0.79
N ASN A 45 8.63 -12.79 1.85
CA ASN A 45 9.77 -13.62 2.27
C ASN A 45 10.75 -13.92 1.12
N LEU A 46 11.03 -12.90 0.30
CA LEU A 46 11.82 -13.05 -0.94
C LEU A 46 13.19 -13.68 -0.66
N SER A 47 13.81 -13.38 0.49
CA SER A 47 15.10 -13.97 0.89
C SER A 47 15.06 -15.50 0.99
N THR A 48 14.00 -16.06 1.57
CA THR A 48 13.85 -17.53 1.68
C THR A 48 13.60 -18.15 0.31
N LEU A 49 12.81 -17.50 -0.54
CA LEU A 49 12.59 -17.96 -1.91
C LEU A 49 13.87 -17.89 -2.75
N THR A 50 14.65 -16.81 -2.63
CA THR A 50 15.98 -16.69 -3.25
C THR A 50 16.88 -17.84 -2.82
N GLN A 51 16.93 -18.15 -1.52
CA GLN A 51 17.75 -19.23 -0.98
C GLN A 51 17.31 -20.59 -1.52
N LYS A 52 16.01 -20.91 -1.49
CA LYS A 52 15.46 -22.18 -1.98
C LYS A 52 15.68 -22.36 -3.48
N LEU A 53 15.51 -21.30 -4.27
CA LEU A 53 15.76 -21.35 -5.72
C LEU A 53 17.27 -21.43 -6.04
N SER A 54 18.12 -20.80 -5.22
CA SER A 54 19.58 -20.99 -5.31
C SER A 54 19.99 -22.44 -5.03
N ILE A 55 19.32 -23.14 -4.11
CA ILE A 55 19.55 -24.57 -3.86
C ILE A 55 19.23 -25.41 -5.10
N VAL A 56 18.11 -25.14 -5.78
CA VAL A 56 17.77 -25.83 -7.04
C VAL A 56 18.87 -25.62 -8.08
N LYS A 57 19.29 -24.35 -8.30
CA LYS A 57 20.38 -24.03 -9.23
C LYS A 57 21.70 -24.71 -8.85
N LEU A 58 22.00 -24.84 -7.55
CA LEU A 58 23.18 -25.55 -7.05
C LEU A 58 23.12 -27.07 -7.30
N ILE A 59 21.95 -27.68 -7.16
CA ILE A 59 21.74 -29.09 -7.47
C ILE A 59 21.93 -29.32 -8.96
N ASP A 60 21.31 -28.50 -9.82
CA ASP A 60 21.51 -28.57 -11.27
C ASP A 60 22.98 -28.38 -11.64
N PHE A 61 23.66 -27.40 -11.03
CA PHE A 61 25.09 -27.17 -11.23
C PHE A 61 25.94 -28.38 -10.83
N LYS A 62 25.65 -29.01 -9.67
CA LYS A 62 26.32 -30.25 -9.24
C LYS A 62 26.12 -31.35 -10.27
N ASP A 63 24.88 -31.62 -10.66
CA ASP A 63 24.53 -32.79 -11.45
C ASP A 63 24.95 -32.64 -12.91
N GLN A 64 24.65 -31.49 -13.52
CA GLN A 64 24.80 -31.26 -14.96
C GLN A 64 26.19 -30.74 -15.36
N GLU A 65 26.84 -29.93 -14.51
CA GLU A 65 28.13 -29.31 -14.87
C GLU A 65 29.32 -30.05 -14.23
N ILE A 66 29.20 -30.48 -12.97
CA ILE A 66 30.30 -31.13 -12.25
C ILE A 66 30.28 -32.65 -12.44
N LEU A 67 29.25 -33.32 -11.93
CA LEU A 67 29.23 -34.79 -11.87
C LEU A 67 29.09 -35.43 -13.25
N ALA A 68 28.31 -34.84 -14.16
CA ALA A 68 28.19 -35.33 -15.53
C ALA A 68 29.54 -35.33 -16.26
N GLU A 69 30.31 -34.24 -16.17
CA GLU A 69 31.59 -34.13 -16.86
C GLU A 69 32.66 -35.03 -16.22
N ILE A 70 32.71 -35.12 -14.89
CA ILE A 70 33.62 -36.07 -14.20
C ILE A 70 33.32 -37.52 -14.60
N ASN A 71 32.04 -37.93 -14.62
CA ASN A 71 31.67 -39.28 -15.02
C ASN A 71 31.98 -39.55 -16.50
N LYS A 72 31.83 -38.54 -17.37
CA LYS A 72 32.21 -38.63 -18.77
C LYS A 72 33.72 -38.81 -18.94
N LEU A 73 34.53 -38.06 -18.18
CA LEU A 73 35.99 -38.23 -18.17
C LEU A 73 36.38 -39.64 -17.72
N ILE A 74 35.86 -40.11 -16.59
CA ILE A 74 36.16 -41.46 -16.06
C ILE A 74 35.80 -42.57 -17.04
N LYS A 75 34.65 -42.45 -17.74
CA LYS A 75 34.22 -43.42 -18.76
C LYS A 75 35.15 -43.49 -19.97
N GLN A 76 35.87 -42.43 -20.28
CA GLN A 76 36.79 -42.36 -21.43
C GLN A 76 38.19 -42.88 -21.09
N LEU A 77 38.52 -43.06 -19.80
CA LEU A 77 39.82 -43.55 -19.37
C LEU A 77 40.00 -45.04 -19.70
N THR A 78 41.18 -45.39 -20.19
CA THR A 78 41.60 -46.79 -20.35
C THR A 78 42.38 -47.20 -19.11
N VAL A 79 41.70 -47.78 -18.12
CA VAL A 79 42.25 -48.18 -16.82
C VAL A 79 41.73 -49.56 -16.41
N SER A 80 42.35 -50.17 -15.40
CA SER A 80 41.88 -51.42 -14.81
C SER A 80 40.51 -51.27 -14.15
N ASP A 81 39.76 -52.38 -14.05
CA ASP A 81 38.46 -52.41 -13.37
C ASP A 81 38.56 -51.96 -11.90
N GLU A 82 39.67 -52.29 -11.23
CA GLU A 82 39.91 -51.87 -9.85
C GLU A 82 40.08 -50.36 -9.74
N THR A 83 40.91 -49.75 -10.61
CA THR A 83 41.08 -48.29 -10.68
C THR A 83 39.74 -47.60 -10.99
N HIS A 84 38.98 -48.14 -11.94
CA HIS A 84 37.67 -47.60 -12.32
C HIS A 84 36.67 -47.62 -11.14
N GLN A 85 36.63 -48.72 -10.37
CA GLN A 85 35.78 -48.82 -9.18
C GLN A 85 36.21 -47.82 -8.08
N LYS A 86 37.52 -47.66 -7.84
CA LYS A 86 38.04 -46.68 -6.89
C LYS A 86 37.67 -45.26 -7.27
N LEU A 87 37.85 -44.87 -8.53
CA LEU A 87 37.44 -43.54 -9.03
C LEU A 87 35.93 -43.32 -8.89
N THR A 88 35.12 -44.33 -9.20
CA THR A 88 33.66 -44.26 -9.04
C THR A 88 33.27 -44.09 -7.57
N ASN A 89 33.98 -44.74 -6.64
CA ASN A 89 33.77 -44.55 -5.20
C ASN A 89 34.15 -43.12 -4.76
N GLU A 90 35.24 -42.56 -5.28
CA GLU A 90 35.61 -41.16 -5.03
C GLU A 90 34.56 -40.17 -5.52
N VAL A 91 33.91 -40.43 -6.66
CA VAL A 91 32.79 -39.60 -7.14
C VAL A 91 31.63 -39.61 -6.14
N ARG A 92 31.32 -40.77 -5.55
CA ARG A 92 30.27 -40.87 -4.52
C ARG A 92 30.63 -40.09 -3.26
N TYR A 93 31.91 -40.07 -2.87
CA TYR A 93 32.37 -39.25 -1.74
C TYR A 93 32.33 -37.75 -2.07
N LEU A 94 32.69 -37.36 -3.30
CA LEU A 94 32.56 -35.99 -3.79
C LEU A 94 31.10 -35.54 -3.71
N GLU A 95 30.18 -36.31 -4.30
CA GLU A 95 28.74 -36.00 -4.28
C GLU A 95 28.22 -35.74 -2.86
N LYS A 96 28.50 -36.64 -1.92
CA LYS A 96 28.11 -36.48 -0.51
C LYS A 96 28.70 -35.22 0.13
N ASN A 97 29.95 -34.88 -0.20
CA ASN A 97 30.59 -33.66 0.32
C ASN A 97 29.96 -32.39 -0.26
N LEU A 98 29.56 -32.41 -1.53
CA LEU A 98 28.82 -31.31 -2.16
C LEU A 98 27.42 -31.15 -1.54
N GLU A 99 26.69 -32.24 -1.32
CA GLU A 99 25.40 -32.23 -0.62
C GLU A 99 25.51 -31.61 0.78
N ASN A 100 26.57 -31.93 1.54
CA ASN A 100 26.81 -31.34 2.86
C ASN A 100 27.02 -29.81 2.79
N ILE A 101 27.62 -29.30 1.71
CA ILE A 101 27.74 -27.85 1.48
C ILE A 101 26.34 -27.26 1.23
N PHE A 102 25.51 -27.91 0.44
CA PHE A 102 24.15 -27.45 0.12
C PHE A 102 23.25 -27.47 1.35
N ILE A 103 23.36 -28.49 2.21
CA ILE A 103 22.68 -28.55 3.51
C ILE A 103 23.14 -27.38 4.39
N SER A 104 24.45 -27.11 4.47
CA SER A 104 24.97 -25.97 5.24
C SER A 104 24.39 -24.64 4.75
N TYR A 105 24.24 -24.49 3.43
CA TYR A 105 23.65 -23.31 2.82
C TYR A 105 22.14 -23.22 3.10
N ARG A 106 21.40 -24.33 2.96
CA ARG A 106 19.96 -24.45 3.27
C ARG A 106 19.64 -24.09 4.72
N GLU A 107 20.52 -24.47 5.65
CA GLU A 107 20.40 -24.18 7.09
C GLU A 107 20.90 -22.78 7.48
N ASN A 108 21.21 -21.90 6.50
CA ASN A 108 21.75 -20.56 6.73
C ASN A 108 23.07 -20.52 7.52
N LYS A 109 23.85 -21.62 7.54
CA LYS A 109 25.16 -21.71 8.21
C LYS A 109 26.29 -21.13 7.36
N THR A 110 26.04 -20.83 6.09
CA THR A 110 27.02 -20.27 5.16
C THR A 110 26.34 -19.43 4.08
N THR A 111 27.12 -18.65 3.33
CA THR A 111 26.64 -17.82 2.21
C THR A 111 26.83 -18.56 0.88
N LEU A 112 26.13 -18.13 -0.18
CA LEU A 112 26.30 -18.71 -1.52
C LEU A 112 27.75 -18.63 -2.00
N LEU A 113 28.40 -17.48 -1.79
CA LEU A 113 29.83 -17.28 -2.11
C LEU A 113 30.72 -18.29 -1.39
N ASN A 114 30.52 -18.47 -0.08
CA ASN A 114 31.30 -19.43 0.70
C ASN A 114 31.01 -20.88 0.30
N SER A 115 29.76 -21.19 -0.06
CA SER A 115 29.41 -22.51 -0.63
C SER A 115 30.18 -22.77 -1.92
N ILE A 116 30.17 -21.83 -2.87
CA ILE A 116 30.89 -21.94 -4.15
C ILE A 116 32.39 -22.12 -3.93
N ASN A 117 32.98 -21.33 -3.02
CA ASN A 117 34.40 -21.50 -2.64
C ASN A 117 34.68 -22.90 -2.08
N ARG A 118 33.79 -23.41 -1.22
CA ARG A 118 33.93 -24.77 -0.66
C ARG A 118 33.76 -25.86 -1.72
N ILE A 119 32.92 -25.67 -2.74
CA ILE A 119 32.82 -26.60 -3.87
C ILE A 119 34.18 -26.71 -4.58
N GLY A 120 34.81 -25.57 -4.91
CA GLY A 120 36.14 -25.55 -5.54
C GLY A 120 37.19 -26.28 -4.70
N ILE A 121 37.24 -26.02 -3.39
CA ILE A 121 38.16 -26.71 -2.46
C ILE A 121 37.86 -28.22 -2.39
N THR A 122 36.59 -28.61 -2.48
CA THR A 122 36.18 -30.02 -2.41
C THR A 122 36.57 -30.76 -3.69
N LEU A 123 36.48 -30.10 -4.84
CA LEU A 123 37.01 -30.61 -6.11
C LEU A 123 38.52 -30.80 -6.07
N ASP A 124 39.27 -29.86 -5.47
CA ASP A 124 40.71 -30.02 -5.31
C ASP A 124 41.06 -31.26 -4.46
N LYS A 125 40.34 -31.48 -3.36
CA LYS A 125 40.51 -32.69 -2.53
C LYS A 125 40.18 -33.97 -3.30
N TYR A 126 39.11 -33.95 -4.11
CA TYR A 126 38.73 -35.08 -4.94
C TYR A 126 39.80 -35.40 -5.99
N ILE A 127 40.37 -34.38 -6.65
CA ILE A 127 41.45 -34.55 -7.63
C ILE A 127 42.67 -35.19 -6.96
N GLU A 128 43.09 -34.68 -5.80
CA GLU A 128 44.24 -35.23 -5.06
C GLU A 128 43.99 -36.67 -4.58
N ALA A 129 42.81 -36.98 -4.05
CA ALA A 129 42.47 -38.35 -3.65
C ALA A 129 42.45 -39.32 -4.85
N SER A 130 41.91 -38.87 -5.99
CA SER A 130 41.80 -39.68 -7.20
C SER A 130 43.16 -40.03 -7.80
N LYS A 131 44.16 -39.14 -7.70
CA LYS A 131 45.53 -39.38 -8.18
C LYS A 131 46.16 -40.64 -7.57
N ALA A 132 45.87 -40.92 -6.31
CA ALA A 132 46.49 -42.02 -5.56
C ALA A 132 46.00 -43.41 -6.02
N HIS A 133 44.92 -43.48 -6.82
CA HIS A 133 44.32 -44.73 -7.25
C HIS A 133 44.88 -45.27 -8.56
N PHE A 134 45.62 -44.45 -9.32
CA PHE A 134 46.26 -44.87 -10.57
C PHE A 134 47.56 -45.63 -10.30
N THR A 135 47.79 -46.70 -11.06
CA THR A 135 49.05 -47.45 -11.02
C THR A 135 50.13 -46.84 -11.92
N ASP A 136 51.39 -47.22 -11.73
CA ASP A 136 52.50 -46.76 -12.59
C ASP A 136 52.31 -47.12 -14.08
N ALA A 137 51.59 -48.22 -14.36
CA ALA A 137 51.25 -48.64 -15.71
C ALA A 137 50.17 -47.76 -16.37
N GLU A 138 49.42 -46.99 -15.58
CA GLU A 138 48.29 -46.16 -16.02
C GLU A 138 48.65 -44.66 -16.10
N GLU A 139 49.95 -44.32 -16.09
CA GLU A 139 50.41 -42.92 -16.02
C GLU A 139 49.83 -42.05 -17.15
N LYS A 140 49.67 -42.58 -18.37
CA LYS A 140 49.01 -41.84 -19.47
C LYS A 140 47.55 -41.51 -19.17
N SER A 141 46.79 -42.48 -18.65
CA SER A 141 45.38 -42.29 -18.29
C SER A 141 45.23 -41.35 -17.09
N LYS A 142 46.16 -41.41 -16.14
CA LYS A 142 46.26 -40.46 -15.03
C LYS A 142 46.48 -39.03 -15.52
N GLN A 143 47.42 -38.79 -16.45
CA GLN A 143 47.63 -37.46 -17.02
C GLN A 143 46.39 -36.97 -17.79
N GLN A 144 45.75 -37.83 -18.59
CA GLN A 144 44.49 -37.51 -19.26
C GLN A 144 43.38 -37.10 -18.29
N PHE A 145 43.25 -37.81 -17.17
CA PHE A 145 42.31 -37.45 -16.12
C PHE A 145 42.63 -36.08 -15.51
N LEU A 146 43.91 -35.83 -15.18
CA LEU A 146 44.33 -34.57 -14.57
C LEU A 146 44.14 -33.36 -15.50
N ASP A 147 44.46 -33.50 -16.78
CA ASP A 147 44.24 -32.45 -17.78
C ASP A 147 42.73 -32.16 -17.96
N GLY A 148 41.91 -33.22 -17.99
CA GLY A 148 40.45 -33.09 -18.04
C GLY A 148 39.89 -32.38 -16.80
N MET A 149 40.36 -32.73 -15.61
CA MET A 149 39.95 -32.09 -14.36
C MET A 149 40.42 -30.63 -14.26
N ALA A 150 41.62 -30.33 -14.76
CA ALA A 150 42.14 -28.96 -14.83
C ALA A 150 41.26 -28.10 -15.76
N THR A 151 40.90 -28.65 -16.93
CA THR A 151 39.99 -28.00 -17.89
C THR A 151 38.62 -27.75 -17.26
N LEU A 152 38.01 -28.78 -16.65
CA LEU A 152 36.73 -28.64 -15.94
C LEU A 152 36.79 -27.54 -14.87
N LYS A 153 37.84 -27.52 -14.05
CA LYS A 153 37.99 -26.51 -13.00
C LYS A 153 38.14 -25.11 -13.59
N GLN A 154 38.91 -24.99 -14.68
CA GLN A 154 39.10 -23.72 -15.37
C GLN A 154 37.79 -23.20 -15.96
N ASP A 155 37.07 -24.03 -16.70
CA ASP A 155 35.80 -23.65 -17.33
C ASP A 155 34.71 -23.33 -16.29
N THR A 156 34.73 -24.05 -15.17
CA THR A 156 33.71 -23.89 -14.12
C THR A 156 33.99 -22.67 -13.24
N PHE A 157 35.24 -22.45 -12.83
CA PHE A 157 35.58 -21.47 -11.80
C PHE A 157 36.41 -20.29 -12.30
N ILE A 158 37.06 -20.30 -13.46
CA ILE A 158 38.05 -19.27 -13.81
C ILE A 158 37.55 -18.37 -14.97
N GLU A 159 37.13 -17.16 -14.61
CA GLU A 159 37.27 -15.96 -15.46
C GLU A 159 38.24 -14.96 -14.78
N ALA A 160 39.08 -14.34 -15.61
CA ALA A 160 40.42 -13.77 -15.35
C ALA A 160 40.73 -12.95 -14.07
N ASN A 161 39.79 -12.60 -13.19
CA ASN A 161 40.07 -11.75 -12.02
C ASN A 161 39.29 -12.06 -10.72
N ASN A 162 38.18 -12.81 -10.74
CA ASN A 162 37.43 -13.14 -9.50
C ASN A 162 36.47 -14.36 -9.67
N PRO A 163 36.99 -15.60 -9.61
CA PRO A 163 36.28 -16.87 -9.86
C PRO A 163 34.85 -16.99 -9.34
N SER A 164 34.67 -16.65 -8.07
CA SER A 164 33.46 -16.99 -7.33
C SER A 164 32.36 -15.95 -7.49
N GLU A 165 32.68 -14.73 -7.95
CA GLU A 165 31.71 -13.64 -8.08
C GLU A 165 30.80 -13.83 -9.30
N PHE A 166 31.34 -14.31 -10.42
CA PHE A 166 30.56 -14.66 -11.61
C PHE A 166 29.62 -15.84 -11.35
N LEU A 167 30.14 -16.91 -10.74
CA LEU A 167 29.32 -18.06 -10.35
C LEU A 167 28.22 -17.68 -9.36
N VAL A 168 28.52 -16.81 -8.38
CA VAL A 168 27.49 -16.26 -7.49
C VAL A 168 26.42 -15.55 -8.31
N LYS A 169 26.79 -14.68 -9.26
CA LYS A 169 25.82 -13.96 -10.09
C LYS A 169 24.96 -14.89 -10.95
N ARG A 170 25.52 -15.98 -11.48
CA ARG A 170 24.79 -16.99 -12.27
C ARG A 170 23.83 -17.82 -11.41
N LEU A 171 24.30 -18.24 -10.23
CA LEU A 171 23.57 -19.14 -9.34
C LEU A 171 22.59 -18.41 -8.41
N GLN A 172 22.78 -17.11 -8.19
CA GLN A 172 21.85 -16.27 -7.46
C GLN A 172 20.64 -15.93 -8.35
N PRO A 173 19.42 -16.29 -7.94
CA PRO A 173 18.21 -15.92 -8.67
C PRO A 173 18.02 -14.41 -8.69
N GLY A 174 17.72 -13.87 -9.87
CA GLY A 174 17.28 -12.49 -10.03
C GLY A 174 15.86 -12.29 -9.51
N LEU A 175 15.46 -11.03 -9.33
CA LEU A 175 14.11 -10.72 -8.84
C LEU A 175 13.03 -11.28 -9.76
N THR A 176 13.20 -11.20 -11.08
CA THR A 176 12.22 -11.69 -12.05
C THR A 176 12.00 -13.19 -11.94
N GLU A 177 13.04 -14.00 -11.74
CA GLU A 177 12.87 -15.45 -11.52
C GLU A 177 12.07 -15.72 -10.25
N ILE A 178 12.34 -14.97 -9.18
CA ILE A 178 11.60 -15.09 -7.91
C ILE A 178 10.14 -14.71 -8.11
N ILE A 179 9.84 -13.67 -8.89
CA ILE A 179 8.47 -13.22 -9.10
C ILE A 179 7.70 -14.09 -10.11
N ASP A 180 8.35 -14.59 -11.15
CA ASP A 180 7.80 -15.60 -12.06
C ASP A 180 7.39 -16.86 -11.29
N LEU A 181 8.21 -17.26 -10.33
CA LEU A 181 7.88 -18.33 -9.39
C LEU A 181 6.62 -18.02 -8.56
N LEU A 182 6.38 -16.75 -8.18
CA LEU A 182 5.15 -16.36 -7.48
C LEU A 182 3.92 -16.34 -8.38
N GLU A 183 4.08 -15.97 -9.64
CA GLU A 183 3.00 -15.89 -10.62
C GLU A 183 2.56 -17.27 -11.09
N LYS A 184 3.51 -18.06 -11.60
CA LYS A 184 3.28 -19.35 -12.27
C LYS A 184 3.33 -20.53 -11.30
N GLY A 185 3.76 -20.30 -10.06
CA GLY A 185 3.97 -21.33 -9.05
C GLY A 185 5.18 -22.22 -9.35
N GLY A 186 5.41 -23.20 -8.48
CA GLY A 186 6.49 -24.19 -8.67
C GLY A 186 6.25 -25.14 -9.87
N ALA A 187 5.08 -25.10 -10.50
CA ALA A 187 4.70 -26.03 -11.58
C ALA A 187 5.60 -25.89 -12.82
N VAL A 188 5.93 -24.66 -13.24
CA VAL A 188 6.78 -24.42 -14.42
C VAL A 188 8.18 -25.01 -14.23
N TYR A 189 8.71 -24.91 -13.02
CA TYR A 189 10.01 -25.48 -12.70
C TYR A 189 9.95 -27.02 -12.55
N ARG A 190 8.82 -27.58 -12.11
CA ARG A 190 8.61 -29.05 -12.15
C ARG A 190 8.52 -29.58 -13.58
N GLU A 191 7.83 -28.86 -14.46
CA GLU A 191 7.66 -29.25 -15.87
C GLU A 191 8.99 -29.19 -16.63
N ALA A 192 9.84 -28.19 -16.37
CA ALA A 192 11.17 -28.10 -16.95
C ALA A 192 12.07 -29.31 -16.63
N HIS A 193 11.82 -30.01 -15.52
CA HIS A 193 12.57 -31.20 -15.08
C HIS A 193 11.71 -32.47 -15.04
N ALA A 194 10.55 -32.49 -15.72
CA ALA A 194 9.57 -33.58 -15.66
C ALA A 194 10.07 -34.93 -16.20
N THR A 195 11.20 -34.96 -16.89
CA THR A 195 11.66 -36.12 -17.65
C THR A 195 12.28 -37.24 -16.79
N SER A 196 12.53 -37.03 -15.49
CA SER A 196 13.22 -38.04 -14.66
C SER A 196 12.86 -38.05 -13.17
N LEU A 197 11.69 -37.55 -12.76
CA LEU A 197 11.38 -37.31 -11.35
C LEU A 197 11.17 -38.61 -10.54
N ASP A 198 12.27 -39.20 -10.08
CA ASP A 198 12.27 -40.02 -8.86
C ASP A 198 11.81 -39.13 -7.69
N SER A 199 10.71 -39.52 -7.05
CA SER A 199 10.17 -38.85 -5.86
C SER A 199 11.18 -38.71 -4.72
N ASN A 200 12.28 -39.47 -4.74
CA ASN A 200 13.34 -39.40 -3.75
C ASN A 200 14.51 -38.48 -4.14
N SER A 201 14.56 -38.01 -5.38
CA SER A 201 15.63 -37.13 -5.88
C SER A 201 15.70 -35.82 -5.08
N GLU A 202 16.93 -35.33 -4.87
CA GLU A 202 17.19 -34.10 -4.14
C GLU A 202 16.49 -32.90 -4.79
N ILE A 203 16.51 -32.83 -6.13
CA ILE A 203 15.91 -31.72 -6.88
C ILE A 203 14.39 -31.67 -6.70
N TYR A 204 13.72 -32.83 -6.64
CA TYR A 204 12.28 -32.90 -6.43
C TYR A 204 11.88 -32.37 -5.05
N LYS A 205 12.63 -32.75 -4.01
CA LYS A 205 12.44 -32.24 -2.65
C LYS A 205 12.67 -30.73 -2.59
N ALA A 206 13.68 -30.21 -3.29
CA ALA A 206 13.93 -28.77 -3.37
C ALA A 206 12.74 -28.02 -4.03
N TYR A 207 12.11 -28.60 -5.07
CA TYR A 207 10.91 -28.02 -5.67
C TYR A 207 9.68 -28.07 -4.75
N GLN A 208 9.48 -29.15 -4.01
CA GLN A 208 8.41 -29.24 -3.00
C GLN A 208 8.59 -28.20 -1.88
N ASP A 209 9.83 -27.98 -1.44
CA ASP A 209 10.17 -26.97 -0.45
C ASP A 209 9.82 -25.55 -0.93
N ILE A 210 9.99 -25.28 -2.22
CA ILE A 210 9.60 -24.01 -2.86
C ILE A 210 8.08 -23.88 -2.93
N GLU A 211 7.38 -24.91 -3.41
CA GLU A 211 5.92 -24.87 -3.52
C GLU A 211 5.26 -24.66 -2.15
N THR A 212 5.78 -25.32 -1.11
CA THR A 212 5.31 -25.14 0.26
C THR A 212 5.45 -23.68 0.71
N GLU A 213 6.59 -23.04 0.43
CA GLU A 213 6.83 -21.63 0.75
C GLU A 213 5.89 -20.69 -0.03
N ILE A 214 5.65 -20.97 -1.31
CA ILE A 214 4.71 -20.19 -2.12
C ILE A 214 3.29 -20.32 -1.56
N GLN A 215 2.87 -21.50 -1.14
CA GLN A 215 1.53 -21.71 -0.58
C GLN A 215 1.34 -21.03 0.78
N THR A 216 2.35 -21.03 1.65
CA THR A 216 2.28 -20.35 2.95
C THR A 216 2.27 -18.83 2.82
N VAL A 217 3.06 -18.29 1.89
CA VAL A 217 3.32 -16.85 1.79
C VAL A 217 2.40 -16.15 0.78
N ILE A 218 2.12 -16.79 -0.35
CA ILE A 218 1.57 -16.14 -1.56
C ILE A 218 0.30 -16.79 -2.09
N GLY A 219 -0.02 -18.03 -1.68
CA GLY A 219 -1.30 -18.67 -2.01
C GLY A 219 -2.53 -17.82 -1.65
N LYS A 220 -2.37 -16.86 -0.74
CA LYS A 220 -3.40 -15.90 -0.31
C LYS A 220 -3.49 -14.62 -1.15
N LEU A 221 -2.53 -14.36 -2.04
CA LEU A 221 -2.57 -13.18 -2.92
C LEU A 221 -3.52 -13.42 -4.10
N PRO A 222 -4.45 -12.48 -4.39
CA PRO A 222 -5.25 -12.52 -5.60
C PRO A 222 -4.38 -12.53 -6.86
N LEU A 223 -4.85 -13.22 -7.91
CA LEU A 223 -4.10 -13.35 -9.17
C LEU A 223 -3.68 -11.99 -9.75
N SER A 224 -4.58 -11.00 -9.74
CA SER A 224 -4.30 -9.64 -10.23
C SER A 224 -3.17 -8.92 -9.48
N VAL A 225 -2.97 -9.24 -8.19
CA VAL A 225 -1.86 -8.69 -7.40
C VAL A 225 -0.55 -9.37 -7.80
N ARG A 226 -0.57 -10.68 -8.05
CA ARG A 226 0.62 -11.42 -8.53
C ARG A 226 1.09 -10.91 -9.88
N GLU A 227 0.17 -10.78 -10.83
CA GLU A 227 0.45 -10.22 -12.17
C GLU A 227 0.98 -8.77 -12.08
N SER A 228 0.41 -7.96 -11.18
CA SER A 228 0.91 -6.61 -10.94
C SER A 228 2.34 -6.62 -10.39
N LEU A 229 2.64 -7.48 -9.42
CA LEU A 229 3.98 -7.62 -8.86
C LEU A 229 4.99 -8.11 -9.90
N ALA A 230 4.62 -9.06 -10.76
CA ALA A 230 5.43 -9.51 -11.90
C ALA A 230 5.78 -8.37 -12.85
N ALA A 231 4.79 -7.59 -13.26
CA ALA A 231 5.01 -6.45 -14.12
C ALA A 231 5.89 -5.36 -13.47
N LEU A 232 5.77 -5.16 -12.15
CA LEU A 232 6.60 -4.19 -11.41
C LEU A 232 8.05 -4.68 -11.26
N ALA A 233 8.26 -5.97 -11.03
CA ALA A 233 9.58 -6.57 -10.94
C ALA A 233 10.33 -6.53 -12.26
N GLN A 234 9.66 -6.86 -13.37
CA GLN A 234 10.24 -6.75 -14.70
C GLN A 234 10.69 -5.30 -15.02
N ARG A 235 9.90 -4.30 -14.59
CA ARG A 235 10.27 -2.89 -14.73
C ARG A 235 11.44 -2.47 -13.85
N ALA A 236 11.56 -3.04 -12.66
CA ALA A 236 12.69 -2.80 -11.76
C ALA A 236 13.99 -3.36 -12.36
N GLN A 237 13.95 -4.59 -12.88
CA GLN A 237 15.09 -5.25 -13.51
C GLN A 237 15.69 -4.45 -14.67
N ILE A 238 14.85 -3.90 -15.55
CA ILE A 238 15.31 -3.10 -16.71
C ILE A 238 16.13 -1.87 -16.28
N LYS A 239 15.96 -1.39 -15.03
CA LYS A 239 16.59 -0.16 -14.52
C LYS A 239 17.80 -0.43 -13.62
N SER A 240 18.25 -1.67 -13.46
CA SER A 240 19.22 -2.04 -12.42
C SER A 240 20.39 -2.86 -12.97
N ASN A 241 21.58 -2.66 -12.38
CA ASN A 241 22.78 -3.42 -12.76
C ASN A 241 23.17 -4.49 -11.72
N THR A 242 22.62 -4.38 -10.50
CA THR A 242 22.89 -5.29 -9.37
C THR A 242 21.59 -5.73 -8.70
N VAL A 243 21.64 -6.88 -8.01
CA VAL A 243 20.47 -7.45 -7.30
C VAL A 243 19.98 -6.52 -6.18
N GLU A 244 20.88 -5.78 -5.52
CA GLU A 244 20.50 -4.83 -4.47
C GLU A 244 19.76 -3.61 -5.04
N GLU A 245 20.21 -3.09 -6.18
CA GLU A 245 19.49 -2.04 -6.91
C GLU A 245 18.12 -2.54 -7.39
N GLU A 246 18.02 -3.77 -7.90
CA GLU A 246 16.75 -4.36 -8.34
C GLU A 246 15.71 -4.38 -7.22
N LEU A 247 16.10 -4.80 -6.01
CA LEU A 247 15.20 -4.85 -4.85
C LEU A 247 14.75 -3.45 -4.41
N ASN A 248 15.67 -2.49 -4.39
CA ASN A 248 15.34 -1.11 -4.04
C ASN A 248 14.40 -0.47 -5.07
N HIS A 249 14.67 -0.66 -6.36
CA HIS A 249 13.78 -0.18 -7.42
C HIS A 249 12.42 -0.86 -7.38
N PHE A 250 12.37 -2.16 -7.11
CA PHE A 250 11.12 -2.88 -6.95
C PHE A 250 10.28 -2.35 -5.79
N LYS A 251 10.90 -2.08 -4.63
CA LYS A 251 10.25 -1.40 -3.51
C LYS A 251 9.62 -0.08 -3.97
N THR A 252 10.39 0.78 -4.67
CA THR A 252 9.90 2.07 -5.17
C THR A 252 8.74 1.90 -6.17
N GLU A 253 8.79 0.91 -7.06
CA GLU A 253 7.71 0.65 -8.01
C GLU A 253 6.42 0.19 -7.30
N ILE A 254 6.53 -0.62 -6.23
CA ILE A 254 5.38 -0.98 -5.36
C ILE A 254 4.81 0.26 -4.66
N GLU A 255 5.66 1.13 -4.11
CA GLU A 255 5.22 2.37 -3.46
C GLU A 255 4.39 3.24 -4.40
N VAL A 256 4.91 3.47 -5.62
CA VAL A 256 4.25 4.27 -6.65
C VAL A 256 2.95 3.63 -7.09
N TRP A 257 2.92 2.31 -7.27
CA TRP A 257 1.71 1.58 -7.64
C TRP A 257 0.64 1.67 -6.55
N PHE A 258 1.02 1.52 -5.29
CA PHE A 258 0.11 1.61 -4.14
C PHE A 258 -0.47 3.02 -3.99
N ASP A 259 0.37 4.06 -4.02
CA ASP A 259 -0.08 5.46 -3.91
C ASP A 259 -1.08 5.82 -5.02
N ARG A 260 -0.80 5.43 -6.27
CA ARG A 260 -1.71 5.66 -7.41
C ARG A 260 -3.04 4.93 -7.22
N SER A 261 -2.99 3.71 -6.69
CA SER A 261 -4.18 2.90 -6.41
C SER A 261 -5.01 3.52 -5.28
N MET A 262 -4.36 4.01 -4.23
CA MET A 262 -5.01 4.64 -3.09
C MET A 262 -5.60 6.01 -3.43
N ASP A 263 -4.97 6.78 -4.32
CA ASP A 263 -5.50 8.04 -4.84
C ASP A 263 -6.81 7.81 -5.62
N ARG A 264 -6.83 6.77 -6.47
CA ARG A 264 -8.03 6.38 -7.21
C ARG A 264 -9.14 5.89 -6.29
N ALA A 265 -8.81 4.97 -5.37
CA ALA A 265 -9.76 4.43 -4.40
C ALA A 265 -10.35 5.53 -3.51
N SER A 266 -9.51 6.44 -3.01
CA SER A 266 -9.93 7.60 -2.22
C SER A 266 -10.84 8.54 -3.00
N GLY A 267 -10.56 8.77 -4.29
CA GLY A 267 -11.41 9.57 -5.16
C GLY A 267 -12.81 8.97 -5.32
N VAL A 268 -12.89 7.66 -5.58
CA VAL A 268 -14.17 6.92 -5.68
C VAL A 268 -14.92 6.99 -4.35
N TYR A 269 -14.25 6.72 -3.23
CA TYR A 269 -14.85 6.81 -1.90
C TYR A 269 -15.40 8.21 -1.62
N LYS A 270 -14.62 9.28 -1.85
CA LYS A 270 -15.06 10.66 -1.62
C LYS A 270 -16.29 11.03 -2.45
N ARG A 271 -16.36 10.57 -3.71
CA ARG A 271 -17.52 10.80 -4.58
C ARG A 271 -18.77 10.06 -4.08
N ASN A 272 -18.60 8.79 -3.72
CA ASN A 272 -19.70 7.97 -3.22
C ASN A 272 -20.20 8.46 -1.85
N ALA A 273 -19.29 8.85 -0.96
CA ALA A 273 -19.58 9.39 0.36
C ALA A 273 -20.43 10.67 0.28
N LYS A 274 -20.17 11.56 -0.69
CA LYS A 274 -21.03 12.74 -0.93
C LYS A 274 -22.46 12.34 -1.30
N GLY A 275 -22.63 11.35 -2.17
CA GLY A 275 -23.95 10.83 -2.54
C GLY A 275 -24.69 10.19 -1.37
N VAL A 276 -24.00 9.38 -0.57
CA VAL A 276 -24.56 8.76 0.65
C VAL A 276 -24.93 9.82 1.69
N ALA A 277 -24.07 10.82 1.91
CA ALA A 277 -24.35 11.93 2.82
C ALA A 277 -25.58 12.74 2.38
N PHE A 278 -25.73 12.96 1.06
CA PHE A 278 -26.92 13.59 0.49
C PHE A 278 -28.19 12.76 0.72
N LEU A 279 -28.13 11.44 0.50
CA LEU A 279 -29.27 10.54 0.75
C LEU A 279 -29.67 10.56 2.23
N ILE A 280 -28.69 10.42 3.14
CA ILE A 280 -28.93 10.51 4.58
C ILE A 280 -29.55 11.86 4.95
N GLY A 281 -29.02 12.96 4.40
CA GLY A 281 -29.59 14.30 4.58
C GLY A 281 -31.04 14.39 4.12
N CYS A 282 -31.39 13.83 2.95
CA CYS A 282 -32.76 13.81 2.46
C CYS A 282 -33.70 12.98 3.35
N VAL A 283 -33.23 11.82 3.85
CA VAL A 283 -34.00 10.99 4.79
C VAL A 283 -34.25 11.74 6.09
N ILE A 284 -33.24 12.42 6.64
CA ILE A 284 -33.38 13.26 7.84
C ILE A 284 -34.36 14.41 7.59
N ALA A 285 -34.23 15.11 6.45
CA ALA A 285 -35.13 16.21 6.09
C ALA A 285 -36.58 15.75 5.95
N TYR A 286 -36.81 14.61 5.29
CA TYR A 286 -38.12 14.00 5.18
C TYR A 286 -38.66 13.57 6.56
N ALA A 287 -37.85 12.88 7.37
CA ALA A 287 -38.25 12.43 8.70
C ALA A 287 -38.62 13.61 9.62
N ALA A 288 -37.89 14.72 9.54
CA ALA A 288 -38.16 15.95 10.29
C ALA A 288 -39.25 16.86 9.66
N ASN A 289 -39.77 16.51 8.48
CA ASN A 289 -40.59 17.41 7.65
C ASN A 289 -39.98 18.81 7.50
N ALA A 290 -38.65 18.87 7.34
CA ALA A 290 -37.92 20.11 7.16
C ALA A 290 -37.98 20.51 5.68
N ASP A 291 -39.04 21.20 5.27
CA ASP A 291 -39.21 21.73 3.91
C ASP A 291 -38.61 23.15 3.83
N THR A 292 -37.46 23.32 3.14
CA THR A 292 -36.81 24.63 3.02
C THR A 292 -37.70 25.68 2.34
N LEU A 293 -38.52 25.30 1.36
CA LEU A 293 -39.40 26.24 0.65
C LEU A 293 -40.51 26.75 1.57
N HIS A 294 -41.04 25.88 2.43
CA HIS A 294 -41.99 26.28 3.47
C HIS A 294 -41.33 27.14 4.55
N ILE A 295 -40.14 26.75 5.05
CA ILE A 295 -39.38 27.50 6.05
C ILE A 295 -39.13 28.94 5.57
N ILE A 296 -38.57 29.09 4.37
CA ILE A 296 -38.29 30.41 3.79
C ILE A 296 -39.60 31.18 3.55
N GLY A 297 -40.62 30.53 3.01
CA GLY A 297 -41.93 31.14 2.73
C GLY A 297 -42.57 31.73 3.98
N ARG A 298 -42.54 30.99 5.09
CA ARG A 298 -43.13 31.43 6.36
C ARG A 298 -42.29 32.51 7.05
N LEU A 299 -40.98 32.30 7.19
CA LEU A 299 -40.11 33.25 7.89
C LEU A 299 -39.95 34.59 7.16
N SER A 300 -40.07 34.61 5.84
CA SER A 300 -40.01 35.85 5.06
C SER A 300 -41.28 36.70 5.20
N LYS A 301 -42.46 36.06 5.29
CA LYS A 301 -43.76 36.74 5.33
C LYS A 301 -44.26 37.08 6.74
N ASP A 302 -43.94 36.25 7.73
CA ASP A 302 -44.40 36.40 9.11
C ASP A 302 -43.37 37.16 9.95
N THR A 303 -43.56 38.48 10.06
CA THR A 303 -42.68 39.35 10.85
C THR A 303 -42.77 39.08 12.36
N PRO A 304 -43.95 38.90 12.96
CA PRO A 304 -44.07 38.46 14.36
C PRO A 304 -43.33 37.16 14.66
N LEU A 305 -43.50 36.11 13.85
CA LEU A 305 -42.81 34.83 14.02
C LEU A 305 -41.29 34.98 13.91
N ARG A 306 -40.81 35.73 12.91
CA ARG A 306 -39.38 36.01 12.74
C ARG A 306 -38.80 36.72 13.96
N ASN A 307 -39.47 37.76 14.45
CA ASN A 307 -39.02 38.53 15.61
C ASN A 307 -38.97 37.63 16.87
N ALA A 308 -40.02 36.84 17.09
CA ALA A 308 -40.08 35.90 18.21
C ALA A 308 -38.95 34.87 18.15
N ILE A 309 -38.66 34.29 16.97
CA ILE A 309 -37.53 33.35 16.80
C ILE A 309 -36.19 34.05 17.08
N THR A 310 -35.96 35.26 16.54
CA THR A 310 -34.70 35.98 16.74
C THR A 310 -34.50 36.43 18.19
N GLN A 311 -35.57 36.83 18.88
CA GLN A 311 -35.53 37.24 20.27
C GLN A 311 -35.23 36.05 21.18
N ASN A 312 -35.94 34.92 20.99
CA ASN A 312 -35.67 33.69 21.72
C ASN A 312 -34.25 33.16 21.44
N ALA A 313 -33.79 33.18 20.18
CA ALA A 313 -32.43 32.78 19.83
C ALA A 313 -31.37 33.68 20.48
N SER A 314 -31.62 34.99 20.56
CA SER A 314 -30.72 35.92 21.25
C SER A 314 -30.69 35.70 22.76
N GLN A 315 -31.81 35.35 23.39
CA GLN A 315 -31.89 35.07 24.82
C GLN A 315 -31.14 33.77 25.17
N VAL A 316 -31.33 32.72 24.37
CA VAL A 316 -30.62 31.45 24.54
C VAL A 316 -29.12 31.59 24.26
N ALA A 317 -28.71 32.46 23.32
CA ALA A 317 -27.30 32.70 23.01
C ALA A 317 -26.60 33.67 23.98
N SER A 318 -27.35 34.61 24.59
CA SER A 318 -26.81 35.67 25.46
C SER A 318 -26.83 35.33 26.94
N ASP A 319 -27.43 34.19 27.33
CA ASP A 319 -27.32 33.64 28.68
C ASP A 319 -26.41 32.41 28.71
N PRO A 320 -25.06 32.59 28.72
CA PRO A 320 -24.14 31.48 28.87
C PRO A 320 -24.33 30.72 30.20
N LYS A 321 -25.02 31.31 31.21
CA LYS A 321 -25.04 30.80 32.59
C LYS A 321 -26.20 29.84 32.89
N SER A 322 -27.24 29.75 32.06
CA SER A 322 -28.44 28.95 32.37
C SER A 322 -28.20 27.43 32.43
N CYS A 323 -27.24 26.90 31.67
CA CYS A 323 -26.88 25.46 31.68
C CYS A 323 -25.37 25.23 31.93
N GLN A 324 -24.65 26.22 32.47
CA GLN A 324 -23.19 26.16 32.72
C GLN A 324 -22.79 25.59 34.09
N ASN A 325 -23.72 25.39 35.03
CA ASN A 325 -23.40 24.87 36.37
C ASN A 325 -23.02 23.37 36.40
N PHE A 326 -22.52 22.82 35.30
CA PHE A 326 -21.94 21.48 35.19
C PHE A 326 -20.50 21.56 34.66
N GLU A 327 -19.66 22.31 35.35
CA GLU A 327 -18.20 22.15 35.38
C GLU A 327 -17.88 21.53 36.75
N SER A 328 -17.17 20.43 36.96
CA SER A 328 -16.37 19.55 36.11
C SER A 328 -16.20 18.26 36.91
N GLN A 329 -16.41 17.08 36.33
CA GLN A 329 -15.62 15.86 36.59
C GLN A 329 -15.96 14.88 35.47
N GLU A 330 -15.02 14.71 34.55
CA GLU A 330 -15.06 13.71 33.49
C GLU A 330 -15.03 12.31 34.11
N GLN A 331 -16.15 11.58 34.04
CA GLN A 331 -16.25 10.13 33.79
C GLN A 331 -17.65 9.64 34.13
N SER A 332 -18.59 9.80 33.19
CA SER A 332 -19.66 8.83 32.94
C SER A 332 -20.55 9.32 31.80
N THR A 333 -20.97 8.38 30.97
CA THR A 333 -21.92 8.56 29.85
C THR A 333 -23.27 9.16 30.28
N GLY A 334 -23.56 9.30 31.59
CA GLY A 334 -24.76 9.90 32.16
C GLY A 334 -24.75 11.42 32.34
N GLN A 335 -23.60 12.11 32.24
CA GLN A 335 -23.51 13.57 32.41
C GLN A 335 -23.85 14.35 31.13
N ARG A 336 -23.66 13.71 29.97
CA ARG A 336 -24.01 14.28 28.66
C ARG A 336 -25.53 14.38 28.49
N SER A 337 -26.29 13.41 29.03
CA SER A 337 -27.75 13.43 29.05
C SER A 337 -28.30 14.62 29.82
N SER A 338 -27.80 14.89 31.03
CA SER A 338 -28.33 15.97 31.88
C SER A 338 -28.12 17.37 31.30
N LYS A 339 -26.99 17.60 30.60
CA LYS A 339 -26.74 18.86 29.88
C LYS A 339 -27.64 19.01 28.65
N LEU A 340 -27.83 17.92 27.88
CA LEU A 340 -28.79 17.93 26.77
C LEU A 340 -30.22 18.13 27.28
N GLU A 341 -30.56 17.64 28.46
CA GLU A 341 -31.88 17.77 29.07
C GLU A 341 -32.17 19.19 29.55
N CYS A 342 -31.19 19.87 30.17
CA CYS A 342 -31.27 21.31 30.48
C CYS A 342 -31.53 22.15 29.23
N ILE A 343 -30.72 21.93 28.17
CA ILE A 343 -30.88 22.64 26.90
C ILE A 343 -32.24 22.32 26.28
N ARG A 344 -32.66 21.06 26.31
CA ARG A 344 -33.96 20.63 25.76
C ARG A 344 -35.12 21.30 26.49
N ASN A 345 -35.09 21.38 27.82
CA ASN A 345 -36.15 21.99 28.61
C ASN A 345 -36.23 23.50 28.39
N GLN A 346 -35.09 24.20 28.37
CA GLN A 346 -35.04 25.64 28.08
C GLN A 346 -35.52 25.96 26.66
N VAL A 347 -35.15 25.11 25.69
CA VAL A 347 -35.58 25.22 24.29
C VAL A 347 -37.08 24.95 24.15
N ASN A 348 -37.61 23.90 24.80
CA ASN A 348 -39.04 23.58 24.78
C ASN A 348 -39.87 24.70 25.43
N GLU A 349 -39.48 25.20 26.61
CA GLU A 349 -40.21 26.29 27.28
C GLU A 349 -40.30 27.56 26.42
N SER A 350 -39.22 27.86 25.67
CA SER A 350 -39.15 29.03 24.80
C SER A 350 -39.82 28.84 23.43
N LEU A 351 -39.98 27.59 22.97
CA LEU A 351 -40.48 27.28 21.61
C LEU A 351 -41.86 26.64 21.59
N ASP A 352 -42.35 26.05 22.69
CA ASP A 352 -43.69 25.45 22.82
C ASP A 352 -44.83 26.42 22.43
N PRO A 353 -44.77 27.74 22.73
CA PRO A 353 -45.81 28.67 22.27
C PRO A 353 -45.67 29.07 20.78
N LEU A 354 -44.58 28.70 20.10
CA LEU A 354 -44.32 29.04 18.71
C LEU A 354 -44.56 27.85 17.77
N ILE A 355 -45.46 28.03 16.79
CA ILE A 355 -45.58 27.08 15.69
C ILE A 355 -44.41 27.28 14.73
N LEU A 356 -43.35 26.49 14.91
CA LEU A 356 -42.18 26.52 14.04
C LEU A 356 -42.51 25.97 12.64
N PRO A 357 -41.89 26.50 11.57
CA PRO A 357 -42.08 26.02 10.19
C PRO A 357 -41.37 24.69 9.88
N ILE A 358 -41.30 23.78 10.84
CA ILE A 358 -40.68 22.46 10.72
C ILE A 358 -41.54 21.42 11.46
N GLY A 359 -41.43 20.14 11.12
CA GLY A 359 -42.19 19.08 11.77
C GLY A 359 -43.58 18.86 11.17
N ARG A 360 -44.24 17.78 11.59
CA ARG A 360 -45.53 17.30 11.03
C ARG A 360 -46.75 17.77 11.83
N SER A 361 -46.72 18.97 12.41
CA SER A 361 -47.91 19.48 13.09
C SER A 361 -49.06 19.69 12.09
N PRO A 362 -50.33 19.54 12.51
CA PRO A 362 -51.48 19.75 11.62
C PRO A 362 -51.48 21.14 10.97
N GLU A 363 -51.01 22.17 11.66
CA GLU A 363 -50.90 23.54 11.15
C GLU A 363 -49.90 23.64 10.01
N ASN A 364 -48.73 23.01 10.16
CA ASN A 364 -47.69 22.99 9.13
C ASN A 364 -48.13 22.20 7.90
N LEU A 365 -48.77 21.04 8.09
CA LEU A 365 -49.26 20.21 6.97
C LEU A 365 -50.36 20.92 6.16
N LYS A 366 -51.27 21.65 6.84
CA LYS A 366 -52.30 22.46 6.19
C LYS A 366 -51.70 23.63 5.42
N GLN A 367 -50.75 24.36 6.00
CA GLN A 367 -50.07 25.48 5.34
C GLN A 367 -49.25 25.02 4.15
N GLN A 368 -48.49 23.92 4.28
CA GLN A 368 -47.75 23.32 3.19
C GLN A 368 -48.66 22.92 2.02
N GLU A 369 -49.90 22.48 2.29
CA GLU A 369 -50.89 22.13 1.27
C GLU A 369 -51.46 23.37 0.59
N GLN A 370 -51.78 24.41 1.35
CA GLN A 370 -52.26 25.67 0.79
C GLN A 370 -51.20 26.32 -0.12
N GLU A 371 -49.93 26.30 0.28
CA GLU A 371 -48.84 26.85 -0.52
C GLU A 371 -48.55 26.04 -1.79
N SER A 372 -48.80 24.73 -1.78
CA SER A 372 -48.58 23.86 -2.94
C SER A 372 -49.73 23.90 -3.96
N GLN A 373 -50.89 24.50 -3.63
CA GLN A 373 -51.98 24.78 -4.58
C GLN A 373 -51.57 25.72 -5.71
N GLY A 374 -50.52 26.54 -5.52
CA GLY A 374 -49.96 27.40 -6.57
C GLY A 374 -49.15 26.64 -7.63
N TRP A 375 -48.79 25.37 -7.38
CA TRP A 375 -48.06 24.50 -8.31
C TRP A 375 -49.04 23.64 -9.14
N GLN A 376 -49.98 24.30 -9.78
CA GLN A 376 -50.98 23.69 -10.66
C GLN A 376 -50.97 24.37 -12.02
N ILE A 377 -50.92 23.57 -13.08
CA ILE A 377 -51.10 24.07 -14.46
C ILE A 377 -52.53 23.70 -14.88
N LYS A 378 -53.33 24.72 -15.18
CA LYS A 378 -54.68 24.56 -15.75
C LYS A 378 -54.62 24.96 -17.22
N ALA A 379 -54.73 23.98 -18.13
CA ALA A 379 -54.75 24.21 -19.57
C ALA A 379 -55.73 23.25 -20.25
N ASN A 380 -56.58 23.79 -21.14
CA ASN A 380 -57.49 23.04 -22.02
C ASN A 380 -58.29 21.91 -21.34
N GLY A 381 -58.83 22.14 -20.15
CA GLY A 381 -59.64 21.16 -19.41
C GLY A 381 -58.85 20.09 -18.64
N TRP A 382 -57.51 20.12 -18.70
CA TRP A 382 -56.63 19.25 -17.93
C TRP A 382 -56.08 20.01 -16.71
N GLN A 383 -56.15 19.39 -15.53
CA GLN A 383 -55.61 19.92 -14.28
C GLN A 383 -54.53 18.98 -13.74
N LEU A 384 -53.26 19.31 -14.00
CA LEU A 384 -52.10 18.60 -13.46
C LEU A 384 -51.63 19.32 -12.19
N SER A 385 -51.72 18.63 -11.06
CA SER A 385 -51.26 19.13 -9.76
C SER A 385 -49.88 18.56 -9.43
N PHE A 386 -48.87 19.42 -9.36
CA PHE A 386 -47.51 19.08 -8.91
C PHE A 386 -47.31 19.45 -7.44
N SER A 387 -48.39 19.52 -6.65
CA SER A 387 -48.38 19.83 -5.21
C SER A 387 -47.32 19.05 -4.39
N PRO A 388 -47.20 17.70 -4.50
CA PRO A 388 -46.18 16.95 -3.77
C PRO A 388 -44.76 17.22 -4.27
N LEU A 389 -44.59 17.67 -5.52
CA LEU A 389 -43.28 17.96 -6.10
C LEU A 389 -42.62 19.16 -5.41
N ARG A 390 -43.39 20.20 -5.04
CA ARG A 390 -42.86 21.34 -4.28
C ARG A 390 -42.25 20.90 -2.95
N ARG A 391 -42.98 20.08 -2.19
CA ARG A 391 -42.52 19.55 -0.90
C ARG A 391 -41.29 18.67 -1.06
N PHE A 392 -41.29 17.82 -2.09
CA PHE A 392 -40.15 17.00 -2.45
C PHE A 392 -38.91 17.85 -2.76
N ILE A 393 -39.05 18.91 -3.58
CA ILE A 393 -37.95 19.86 -3.85
C ILE A 393 -37.48 20.53 -2.55
N GLY A 394 -38.41 20.92 -1.68
CA GLY A 394 -38.11 21.48 -0.36
C GLY A 394 -37.27 20.57 0.52
N TRP A 395 -37.63 19.28 0.60
CA TRP A 395 -36.85 18.27 1.33
C TRP A 395 -35.50 17.97 0.67
N MET A 396 -35.42 18.01 -0.66
CA MET A 396 -34.15 17.84 -1.39
C MET A 396 -33.18 19.00 -1.10
N ILE A 397 -33.67 20.24 -1.05
CA ILE A 397 -32.85 21.41 -0.68
C ILE A 397 -32.38 21.30 0.77
N SER A 398 -33.27 20.91 1.69
CA SER A 398 -32.90 20.68 3.09
C SER A 398 -31.88 19.54 3.24
N GLY A 399 -32.06 18.45 2.51
CA GLY A 399 -31.14 17.32 2.51
C GLY A 399 -29.77 17.71 1.96
N LEU A 400 -29.73 18.56 0.91
CA LEU A 400 -28.49 19.14 0.41
C LEU A 400 -27.81 19.98 1.49
N ALA A 401 -28.56 20.85 2.17
CA ALA A 401 -28.02 21.70 3.22
C ALA A 401 -27.43 20.90 4.39
N ILE A 402 -28.12 19.84 4.83
CA ILE A 402 -27.64 18.92 5.87
C ILE A 402 -26.35 18.21 5.41
N SER A 403 -26.30 17.77 4.15
CA SER A 403 -25.16 17.01 3.61
C SER A 403 -23.84 17.79 3.52
N MET A 404 -23.89 19.12 3.41
CA MET A 404 -22.69 19.97 3.34
C MET A 404 -22.08 20.28 4.72
N GLY A 405 -22.84 20.09 5.80
CA GLY A 405 -22.39 20.34 7.17
C GLY A 405 -22.32 21.82 7.56
N ALA A 406 -22.24 22.07 8.87
CA ALA A 406 -22.23 23.42 9.43
C ALA A 406 -21.04 24.31 8.99
N PRO A 407 -19.79 23.80 8.85
CA PRO A 407 -18.65 24.64 8.44
C PRO A 407 -18.87 25.35 7.10
N PHE A 408 -19.46 24.65 6.12
CA PHE A 408 -19.79 25.23 4.82
C PHE A 408 -20.74 26.43 4.95
N TRP A 409 -21.83 26.26 5.73
CA TRP A 409 -22.83 27.31 5.91
C TRP A 409 -22.30 28.48 6.74
N PHE A 410 -21.47 28.24 7.76
CA PHE A 410 -20.81 29.31 8.53
C PHE A 410 -19.87 30.14 7.64
N GLU A 411 -19.07 29.49 6.79
CA GLU A 411 -18.20 30.20 5.84
C GLU A 411 -19.02 30.99 4.81
N LEU A 412 -20.09 30.42 4.27
CA LEU A 412 -20.96 31.10 3.32
C LEU A 412 -21.64 32.33 3.95
N LEU A 413 -22.21 32.17 5.15
CA LEU A 413 -22.85 33.26 5.89
C LEU A 413 -21.83 34.35 6.26
N GLY A 414 -20.64 33.97 6.72
CA GLY A 414 -19.56 34.92 7.02
C GLY A 414 -19.17 35.76 5.80
N LYS A 415 -19.08 35.15 4.61
CA LYS A 415 -18.83 35.87 3.36
C LYS A 415 -19.96 36.85 3.01
N ILE A 416 -21.22 36.44 3.13
CA ILE A 416 -22.38 37.28 2.81
C ILE A 416 -22.52 38.45 3.79
N MET A 417 -22.33 38.21 5.10
CA MET A 417 -22.43 39.25 6.12
C MET A 417 -21.31 40.28 6.02
N ASN A 418 -20.08 39.85 5.71
CA ASN A 418 -18.95 40.77 5.54
C ASN A 418 -19.14 41.68 4.31
N VAL A 419 -19.79 41.21 3.24
CA VAL A 419 -20.11 42.03 2.05
C VAL A 419 -21.12 43.14 2.36
N ARG A 420 -21.99 42.97 3.36
CA ARG A 420 -22.96 44.00 3.76
C ARG A 420 -22.38 45.04 4.73
N ASN A 421 -21.22 44.76 5.32
CA ASN A 421 -20.51 45.63 6.26
C ASN A 421 -19.33 46.40 5.65
N THR A 422 -19.15 46.38 4.32
CA THR A 422 -18.18 47.23 3.62
C THR A 422 -18.73 48.63 3.37
N GLY A 423 -19.01 49.37 4.44
CA GLY A 423 -18.80 50.82 4.42
C GLY A 423 -17.35 51.09 4.84
N PRO A 424 -16.59 51.98 4.17
CA PRO A 424 -15.24 52.28 4.63
C PRO A 424 -15.31 52.80 6.07
N LYS A 425 -14.58 52.13 6.97
CA LYS A 425 -14.35 52.61 8.33
C LYS A 425 -13.75 54.03 8.20
N PRO A 426 -14.32 55.09 8.80
CA PRO A 426 -13.75 56.42 8.68
C PRO A 426 -12.30 56.35 9.18
N ALA A 427 -11.38 56.89 8.37
CA ALA A 427 -9.99 56.99 8.76
C ALA A 427 -9.93 57.79 10.06
N SER A 428 -9.63 57.12 11.17
CA SER A 428 -9.30 57.78 12.42
C SER A 428 -8.09 58.65 12.15
N SER A 429 -8.31 59.96 12.12
CA SER A 429 -7.26 60.96 12.01
C SER A 429 -6.31 60.80 13.18
N THR A 430 -5.19 60.11 12.96
CA THR A 430 -4.02 60.21 13.83
C THR A 430 -3.54 61.65 13.75
N LYS A 431 -3.94 62.43 14.75
CA LYS A 431 -3.48 63.79 15.01
C LYS A 431 -1.94 63.75 15.05
N LYS A 432 -1.30 64.38 14.07
CA LYS A 432 0.10 64.81 14.16
C LYS A 432 0.26 65.59 15.46
N GLN A 433 1.03 65.04 16.40
CA GLN A 433 1.77 65.85 17.36
C GLN A 433 3.23 65.79 16.92
N THR A 434 3.68 66.95 16.45
CA THR A 434 5.07 67.34 16.19
C THR A 434 5.92 67.20 17.47
N PRO A 435 7.24 67.00 17.33
CA PRO A 435 8.15 66.87 18.44
C PRO A 435 8.49 68.27 18.98
N ASP A 436 8.62 68.40 20.30
CA ASP A 436 9.32 69.54 20.90
C ASP A 436 10.36 69.02 21.89
N ASN A 437 11.61 69.27 21.48
CA ASN A 437 12.88 69.46 22.20
C ASN A 437 13.26 68.56 23.38
#